data_AF-A0AA38NY66-F1
#
_entry.id   AF-A0AA38NY66-F1
#
_cell.length_a   1.000
_cell.length_b   1.000
_cell.length_c   1.000
_cell.angle_alpha   90.00
_cell.angle_beta   90.00
_cell.angle_gamma   90.00
#
_symmetry.space_group_name_H-M   'P 1'
#
loop_
_entity.id
_entity.type
_entity.pdbx_description
1 polymer ?
#
loop_
_entity_poly.entity_id
_entity_poly.type
_entity_poly.pdbx_seq_one_letter_code
_entity_poly.pdbx_strand_id
1 'polypeptide(L)'
;MEHARGLGRGSYIWGRSVHNVRIERLWVDVSNYITQRWNNHFTQLELRHQLDVSNRNHIWLLQHLFMNIINRSLNFWAAAWNCHRVSQRQGDGPARSPEDLWGFDMLAHGLRGDSLDQFAMSDEELEVFGVDWEGLRDDALLNSLRQNYAHEQGINTWFGQHGPPPQLNMVEVEPPSGSMTADDIQRMDGELDSFPQSSNEDDVVNLWRAALIHARTSYPHVF
;
A
#
# COMPACT_ATOMS: atom_id res chain seq x y z
N MET A 1 -11.52 -1.29 -16.47
CA MET A 1 -11.48 -2.50 -17.33
C MET A 1 -12.83 -2.79 -17.97
N GLU A 2 -13.95 -2.79 -17.23
CA GLU A 2 -15.29 -2.97 -17.83
C GLU A 2 -15.64 -1.87 -18.85
N HIS A 3 -15.33 -0.60 -18.56
CA HIS A 3 -15.47 0.52 -19.50
C HIS A 3 -14.67 0.36 -20.81
N ALA A 4 -13.62 -0.46 -20.82
CA ALA A 4 -12.77 -0.67 -21.99
C ALA A 4 -13.06 -2.00 -22.72
N ARG A 5 -13.72 -2.96 -22.06
CA ARG A 5 -13.81 -4.36 -22.53
C ARG A 5 -15.17 -5.04 -22.36
N GLY A 6 -16.19 -4.32 -21.88
CA GLY A 6 -17.55 -4.81 -21.70
C GLY A 6 -17.84 -5.36 -20.29
N LEU A 7 -19.12 -5.38 -19.93
CA LEU A 7 -19.63 -5.88 -18.64
C LEU A 7 -19.58 -7.42 -18.59
N GLY A 8 -19.24 -8.00 -17.44
CA GLY A 8 -19.54 -9.41 -17.13
C GLY A 8 -18.61 -10.45 -17.77
N ARG A 9 -17.39 -10.08 -18.21
CA ARG A 9 -16.42 -11.03 -18.80
C ARG A 9 -15.72 -11.97 -17.80
N GLY A 10 -16.05 -11.89 -16.50
CA GLY A 10 -15.32 -12.62 -15.46
C GLY A 10 -13.87 -12.15 -15.30
N SER A 11 -13.56 -10.89 -15.61
CA SER A 11 -12.20 -10.32 -15.52
C SER A 11 -11.71 -10.06 -14.08
N TYR A 12 -12.46 -10.52 -13.09
CA TYR A 12 -12.23 -10.26 -11.68
C TYR A 12 -12.52 -11.53 -10.88
N ILE A 13 -11.48 -12.23 -10.44
CA ILE A 13 -11.62 -13.36 -9.51
C ILE A 13 -11.74 -12.76 -8.10
N TRP A 14 -12.84 -13.06 -7.42
CA TRP A 14 -13.07 -12.67 -6.03
C TRP A 14 -13.69 -13.82 -5.26
N GLY A 15 -13.44 -13.87 -3.95
CA GLY A 15 -13.86 -14.99 -3.12
C GLY A 15 -13.23 -14.89 -1.74
N ARG A 16 -13.14 -16.03 -1.05
CA ARG A 16 -12.63 -16.13 0.33
C ARG A 16 -11.33 -15.36 0.51
N SER A 17 -11.14 -14.76 1.69
CA SER A 17 -9.90 -14.06 2.10
C SER A 17 -8.61 -14.88 1.95
N VAL A 18 -8.71 -16.21 1.78
CA VAL A 18 -7.61 -17.12 1.44
C VAL A 18 -6.97 -16.83 0.06
N HIS A 19 -7.68 -16.14 -0.84
CA HIS A 19 -7.15 -15.70 -2.13
C HIS A 19 -6.32 -14.42 -2.00
N ASN A 20 -6.53 -13.64 -0.94
CA ASN A 20 -5.78 -12.42 -0.65
C ASN A 20 -4.48 -12.70 0.13
N VAL A 21 -4.19 -13.94 0.48
CA VAL A 21 -3.01 -14.32 1.30
C VAL A 21 -1.69 -13.79 0.72
N ARG A 22 -1.55 -13.77 -0.61
CA ARG A 22 -0.34 -13.25 -1.27
C ARG A 22 -0.18 -11.73 -1.13
N ILE A 23 -1.27 -10.97 -1.28
CA ILE A 23 -1.22 -9.51 -1.09
C ILE A 23 -1.03 -9.16 0.39
N GLU A 24 -1.57 -9.97 1.30
CA GLU A 24 -1.34 -9.81 2.74
C GLU A 24 0.11 -10.12 3.13
N ARG A 25 0.75 -11.16 2.58
CA ARG A 25 2.18 -11.43 2.80
C ARG A 25 3.03 -10.25 2.31
N LEU A 26 2.72 -9.73 1.12
CA LEU A 26 3.38 -8.52 0.61
C LEU A 26 3.18 -7.33 1.56
N TRP A 27 1.97 -7.17 2.08
CA TRP A 27 1.64 -6.10 3.02
C TRP A 27 2.39 -6.22 4.35
N VAL A 28 2.62 -7.43 4.86
CA VAL A 28 3.49 -7.68 6.02
C VAL A 28 4.91 -7.18 5.74
N ASP A 29 5.46 -7.47 4.57
CA ASP A 29 6.79 -6.98 4.17
C ASP A 29 6.82 -5.44 4.09
N VAL A 30 5.86 -4.82 3.40
CA VAL A 30 5.74 -3.35 3.34
C VAL A 30 5.65 -2.75 4.75
N SER A 31 4.86 -3.39 5.62
CA SER A 31 4.65 -2.93 6.98
C SER A 31 5.93 -2.96 7.80
N ASN A 32 6.69 -4.05 7.73
CA ASN A 32 7.95 -4.20 8.44
C ASN A 32 9.03 -3.22 7.94
N TYR A 33 9.10 -2.99 6.63
CA TYR A 33 10.16 -2.15 6.05
C TYR A 33 9.87 -0.64 6.10
N ILE A 34 8.60 -0.23 5.97
CA ILE A 34 8.23 1.18 5.79
C ILE A 34 7.25 1.63 6.87
N THR A 35 6.09 0.98 6.97
CA THR A 35 4.98 1.48 7.80
C THR A 35 5.36 1.55 9.28
N GLN A 36 6.00 0.51 9.82
CA GLN A 36 6.37 0.45 11.24
C GLN A 36 7.37 1.54 11.61
N ARG A 37 8.30 1.87 10.72
CA ARG A 37 9.26 2.96 10.95
C ARG A 37 8.56 4.31 11.08
N TRP A 38 7.67 4.63 10.14
CA TRP A 38 6.93 5.90 10.18
C TRP A 38 5.93 5.97 11.32
N ASN A 39 5.30 4.84 11.66
CA ASN A 39 4.47 4.73 12.85
C ASN A 39 5.26 5.04 14.13
N ASN A 40 6.47 4.49 14.28
CA ASN A 40 7.36 4.79 15.41
C ASN A 40 7.74 6.28 15.43
N HIS A 41 8.11 6.85 14.28
CA HIS A 41 8.44 8.28 14.19
C HIS A 41 7.28 9.16 14.65
N PHE A 42 6.08 8.94 14.11
CA PHE A 42 4.91 9.75 14.49
C PHE A 42 4.51 9.54 15.95
N THR A 43 4.65 8.33 16.48
CA THR A 43 4.45 8.06 17.91
C THR A 43 5.47 8.84 18.76
N GLN A 44 6.73 8.92 18.36
CA GLN A 44 7.72 9.74 19.07
C GLN A 44 7.40 11.24 18.99
N LEU A 45 6.92 11.71 17.83
CA LEU A 45 6.50 13.09 17.67
C LEU A 45 5.33 13.43 18.62
N GLU A 46 4.37 12.53 18.78
CA GLU A 46 3.23 12.67 19.71
C GLU A 46 3.71 12.70 21.16
N LEU A 47 4.51 11.71 21.57
CA LEU A 47 4.94 11.56 22.95
C LEU A 47 5.91 12.65 23.42
N ARG A 48 6.76 13.17 22.54
CA ARG A 48 7.92 14.00 22.94
C ARG A 48 8.05 15.33 22.20
N HIS A 49 7.34 15.52 21.09
CA HIS A 49 7.55 16.66 20.19
C HIS A 49 6.26 17.40 19.84
N GLN A 50 5.24 17.27 20.70
CA GLN A 50 4.05 18.14 20.69
C GLN A 50 3.22 18.01 19.41
N LEU A 51 3.29 16.86 18.76
CA LEU A 51 2.28 16.48 17.77
C LEU A 51 0.95 16.23 18.50
N ASP A 52 -0.09 16.95 18.11
CA ASP A 52 -1.46 16.72 18.55
C ASP A 52 -2.24 16.05 17.41
N VAL A 53 -2.55 14.76 17.58
CA VAL A 53 -3.26 13.97 16.57
C VAL A 53 -4.73 14.37 16.42
N SER A 54 -5.29 15.11 17.38
CA SER A 54 -6.64 15.67 17.29
C SER A 54 -6.70 16.99 16.52
N ASN A 55 -5.55 17.64 16.31
CA ASN A 55 -5.45 18.88 15.56
C ASN A 55 -5.24 18.61 14.07
N ARG A 56 -6.27 18.87 13.26
CA ARG A 56 -6.22 18.72 11.79
C ARG A 56 -5.05 19.45 11.12
N ASN A 57 -4.60 20.58 11.69
CA ASN A 57 -3.49 21.34 11.11
C ASN A 57 -2.14 20.67 11.37
N HIS A 58 -1.99 19.98 12.50
CA HIS A 58 -0.81 19.15 12.76
C HIS A 58 -0.78 17.95 11.82
N ILE A 59 -1.93 17.30 11.58
CA ILE A 59 -2.05 16.21 10.60
C ILE A 59 -1.73 16.70 9.19
N TRP A 60 -2.23 17.88 8.80
CA TRP A 60 -1.89 18.52 7.55
C TRP A 60 -0.37 18.76 7.43
N LEU A 61 0.24 19.33 8.47
CA LEU A 61 1.68 19.64 8.47
C LEU A 61 2.53 18.37 8.40
N LEU A 62 2.14 17.31 9.11
CA LEU A 62 2.75 15.99 8.99
C LEU A 62 2.74 15.48 7.54
N GLN A 63 1.58 15.55 6.88
CA GLN A 63 1.45 15.10 5.49
C GLN A 63 2.30 15.97 4.56
N HIS A 64 2.26 17.29 4.72
CA HIS A 64 3.06 18.22 3.92
C HIS A 64 4.56 17.89 3.97
N LEU A 65 5.10 17.66 5.18
CA LEU A 65 6.52 17.40 5.39
C LEU A 65 6.96 16.00 4.94
N PHE A 66 6.18 14.97 5.29
CA PHE A 66 6.67 13.59 5.24
C PHE A 66 6.09 12.75 4.11
N MET A 67 4.96 13.15 3.49
CA MET A 67 4.31 12.35 2.44
C MET A 67 5.23 12.08 1.25
N ASN A 68 5.98 13.09 0.79
CA ASN A 68 6.92 12.90 -0.32
C ASN A 68 8.08 11.95 0.07
N ILE A 69 8.53 11.99 1.31
CA ILE A 69 9.60 11.11 1.82
C ILE A 69 9.09 9.66 1.89
N ILE A 70 7.87 9.46 2.38
CA ILE A 70 7.20 8.16 2.41
C ILE A 70 7.02 7.61 1.00
N ASN A 71 6.50 8.42 0.07
CA ASN A 71 6.28 8.01 -1.32
C ASN A 71 7.58 7.63 -2.03
N ARG A 72 8.67 8.39 -1.83
CA ARG A 72 10.00 8.01 -2.34
C ARG A 72 10.48 6.67 -1.76
N SER A 73 10.26 6.44 -0.46
CA SER A 73 10.63 5.18 0.20
C SER A 73 9.83 4.00 -0.36
N LEU A 74 8.52 4.18 -0.58
CA LEU A 74 7.64 3.19 -1.20
C LEU A 74 8.06 2.90 -2.64
N ASN A 75 8.35 3.92 -3.44
CA ASN A 75 8.82 3.75 -4.81
C ASN A 75 10.15 3.01 -4.88
N PHE A 76 11.09 3.34 -4.00
CA PHE A 76 12.37 2.64 -3.90
C PHE A 76 12.17 1.17 -3.52
N TRP A 77 11.33 0.90 -2.51
CA TRP A 77 11.03 -0.47 -2.10
C TRP A 77 10.35 -1.26 -3.22
N ALA A 78 9.39 -0.67 -3.93
CA ALA A 78 8.71 -1.31 -5.05
C ALA A 78 9.68 -1.65 -6.18
N ALA A 79 10.59 -0.74 -6.52
CA ALA A 79 11.63 -1.01 -7.51
C ALA A 79 12.58 -2.15 -7.05
N ALA A 80 13.03 -2.12 -5.80
CA ALA A 80 13.88 -3.17 -5.24
C ALA A 80 13.16 -4.53 -5.21
N TRP A 81 11.90 -4.54 -4.82
CA TRP A 81 11.06 -5.73 -4.83
C TRP A 81 10.83 -6.25 -6.25
N ASN A 82 10.62 -5.41 -7.25
CA ASN A 82 10.45 -5.89 -8.62
C ASN A 82 11.71 -6.56 -9.19
N CYS A 83 12.89 -6.23 -8.65
CA CYS A 83 14.17 -6.83 -9.03
C CYS A 83 14.62 -8.01 -8.15
N HIS A 84 13.97 -8.26 -7.00
CA HIS A 84 14.39 -9.34 -6.09
C HIS A 84 14.09 -10.72 -6.70
N ARG A 85 14.92 -11.72 -6.43
CA ARG A 85 14.70 -13.08 -6.93
C ARG A 85 13.68 -13.81 -6.06
N VAL A 86 12.59 -14.25 -6.66
CA VAL A 86 11.60 -15.11 -6.01
C VAL A 86 12.05 -16.56 -6.16
N SER A 87 12.15 -17.27 -5.05
CA SER A 87 12.40 -18.72 -5.09
C SER A 87 11.25 -19.42 -5.79
N GLN A 88 11.56 -20.13 -6.88
CA GLN A 88 10.59 -20.92 -7.60
C GLN A 88 10.41 -22.28 -6.92
N ARG A 89 9.25 -22.92 -7.12
CA ARG A 89 9.04 -24.29 -6.66
C ARG A 89 10.04 -25.21 -7.35
N GLN A 90 10.47 -26.25 -6.66
CA GLN A 90 11.44 -27.21 -7.21
C GLN A 90 10.91 -27.83 -8.50
N GLY A 91 11.55 -27.52 -9.63
CA GLY A 91 11.13 -27.98 -10.97
C GLY A 91 10.77 -26.85 -11.95
N ASP A 92 10.42 -25.66 -11.45
CA ASP A 92 9.90 -24.55 -12.29
C ASP A 92 11.00 -23.65 -12.89
N GLY A 93 12.26 -24.09 -12.82
CA GLY A 93 13.42 -23.39 -13.38
C GLY A 93 14.16 -22.48 -12.40
N PRO A 94 15.07 -21.62 -12.89
CA PRO A 94 15.89 -20.75 -12.04
C PRO A 94 15.06 -19.66 -11.37
N ALA A 95 15.50 -19.19 -10.20
CA ALA A 95 14.89 -18.05 -9.52
C ALA A 95 14.91 -16.79 -10.40
N ARG A 96 13.74 -16.20 -10.65
CA ARG A 96 13.50 -15.01 -11.48
C ARG A 96 12.96 -13.87 -10.63
N SER A 97 13.17 -12.64 -11.08
CA SER A 97 12.54 -11.48 -10.44
C SER A 97 11.08 -11.31 -10.89
N PRO A 98 10.23 -10.59 -10.13
CA PRO A 98 8.90 -10.22 -10.61
C PRO A 98 8.93 -9.51 -11.96
N GLU A 99 9.94 -8.67 -12.23
CA GLU A 99 10.12 -8.00 -13.52
C GLU A 99 10.49 -8.98 -14.64
N ASP A 100 11.38 -9.95 -14.36
CA ASP A 100 11.71 -11.02 -15.31
C ASP A 100 10.45 -11.86 -15.64
N LEU A 101 9.72 -12.29 -14.62
CA LEU A 101 8.49 -13.06 -14.78
C LEU A 101 7.49 -12.27 -15.63
N TRP A 102 7.27 -11.01 -15.30
CA TRP A 102 6.36 -10.14 -16.07
C TRP A 102 6.78 -10.01 -17.54
N GLY A 103 8.04 -9.68 -17.80
CA GLY A 103 8.52 -9.42 -19.16
C GLY A 103 8.63 -10.68 -20.02
N PHE A 104 9.27 -11.73 -19.50
CA PHE A 104 9.46 -12.97 -20.25
C PHE A 104 8.16 -13.75 -20.44
N ASP A 105 7.26 -13.74 -19.48
CA ASP A 105 5.97 -14.44 -19.64
C ASP A 105 5.11 -13.74 -20.69
N MET A 106 5.14 -12.41 -20.78
CA MET A 106 4.45 -11.70 -21.87
C MET A 106 5.01 -12.05 -23.25
N LEU A 107 6.31 -12.35 -23.36
CA LEU A 107 6.93 -12.81 -24.61
C LEU A 107 6.60 -14.26 -24.94
N ALA A 108 6.53 -15.13 -23.93
CA ALA A 108 6.30 -16.56 -24.10
C ALA A 108 4.81 -16.93 -24.24
N HIS A 109 3.93 -16.20 -23.57
CA HIS A 109 2.51 -16.55 -23.38
C HIS A 109 1.54 -15.51 -23.93
N GLY A 110 2.05 -14.45 -24.55
CA GLY A 110 1.24 -13.40 -25.17
C GLY A 110 1.02 -12.19 -24.26
N LEU A 111 0.47 -11.12 -24.85
CA LEU A 111 0.28 -9.86 -24.14
C LEU A 111 -0.74 -10.01 -23.02
N ARG A 112 -0.50 -9.34 -21.89
CA ARG A 112 -1.43 -9.34 -20.77
C ARG A 112 -2.82 -8.85 -21.20
N GLY A 113 -3.83 -9.67 -20.93
CA GLY A 113 -5.22 -9.37 -21.24
C GLY A 113 -5.64 -9.75 -22.66
N ASP A 114 -4.80 -10.52 -23.37
CA ASP A 114 -5.20 -11.28 -24.55
C ASP A 114 -6.04 -12.51 -24.15
N SER A 115 -6.68 -13.18 -25.13
CA SER A 115 -7.54 -14.34 -24.86
C SER A 115 -6.72 -15.51 -24.31
N LEU A 116 -7.05 -15.96 -23.10
CA LEU A 116 -6.40 -17.09 -22.43
C LEU A 116 -7.07 -18.44 -22.77
N ASP A 117 -7.59 -18.60 -23.99
CA ASP A 117 -8.32 -19.82 -24.37
C ASP A 117 -7.45 -21.09 -24.22
N GLN A 118 -6.13 -20.94 -24.39
CA GLN A 118 -5.15 -22.00 -24.16
C GLN A 118 -4.92 -22.34 -22.68
N PHE A 119 -5.25 -21.41 -21.77
CA PHE A 119 -5.12 -21.55 -20.31
C PHE A 119 -6.49 -21.52 -19.62
N ALA A 120 -7.55 -21.87 -20.35
CA ALA A 120 -8.88 -21.96 -19.79
C ALA A 120 -8.88 -23.01 -18.66
N MET A 121 -9.23 -22.56 -17.46
CA MET A 121 -9.38 -23.39 -16.27
C MET A 121 -10.86 -23.73 -16.09
N SER A 122 -11.14 -24.93 -15.57
CA SER A 122 -12.47 -25.30 -15.08
C SER A 122 -12.88 -24.42 -13.90
N ASP A 123 -14.19 -24.37 -13.60
CA ASP A 123 -14.70 -23.64 -12.43
C ASP A 123 -14.09 -24.18 -11.12
N GLU A 124 -13.87 -25.49 -11.04
CA GLU A 124 -13.19 -26.16 -9.92
C GLU A 124 -11.73 -25.71 -9.76
N GLU A 125 -11.01 -25.52 -10.87
CA GLU A 125 -9.61 -25.07 -10.86
C GLU A 125 -9.51 -23.58 -10.51
N LEU A 126 -10.44 -22.76 -11.00
CA LEU A 126 -10.53 -21.33 -10.66
C LEU A 126 -10.81 -21.10 -9.18
N GLU A 127 -11.66 -21.93 -8.56
CA GLU A 127 -12.00 -21.85 -7.12
C GLU A 127 -10.79 -21.99 -6.19
N VAL A 128 -9.73 -22.65 -6.64
CA VAL A 128 -8.48 -22.83 -5.87
C VAL A 128 -7.30 -22.07 -6.45
N PHE A 129 -7.51 -21.33 -7.55
CA PHE A 129 -6.46 -20.61 -8.23
C PHE A 129 -5.96 -19.44 -7.36
N GLY A 130 -4.64 -19.33 -7.21
CA GLY A 130 -4.01 -18.26 -6.44
C GLY A 130 -4.05 -18.43 -4.91
N VAL A 131 -4.72 -19.48 -4.39
CA VAL A 131 -4.68 -19.81 -2.97
C VAL A 131 -3.25 -20.16 -2.54
N ASP A 132 -2.73 -19.45 -1.54
CA ASP A 132 -1.45 -19.76 -0.92
C ASP A 132 -1.66 -20.73 0.25
N TRP A 133 -1.65 -22.03 -0.07
CA TRP A 133 -1.80 -23.12 0.89
C TRP A 133 -0.72 -23.15 1.98
N GLU A 134 0.47 -22.64 1.69
CA GLU A 134 1.56 -22.54 2.67
C GLU A 134 1.30 -21.36 3.62
N GLY A 135 0.90 -20.21 3.08
CA GLY A 135 0.48 -19.05 3.88
C GLY A 135 -0.71 -19.34 4.80
N LEU A 136 -1.62 -20.24 4.41
CA LEU A 136 -2.70 -20.70 5.29
C LEU A 136 -2.25 -21.56 6.49
N ARG A 137 -0.96 -21.90 6.58
CA ARG A 137 -0.38 -22.56 7.75
C ARG A 137 0.28 -21.56 8.71
N ASP A 138 0.38 -20.28 8.33
CA ASP A 138 0.97 -19.23 9.14
C ASP A 138 -0.10 -18.58 10.04
N ASP A 139 -0.02 -18.84 11.34
CA ASP A 139 -0.95 -18.32 12.33
C ASP A 139 -0.93 -16.78 12.43
N ALA A 140 0.20 -16.13 12.18
CA ALA A 140 0.30 -14.68 12.22
C ALA A 140 -0.45 -14.05 11.04
N LEU A 141 -0.28 -14.62 9.85
CA LEU A 141 -0.98 -14.20 8.63
C LEU A 141 -2.50 -14.42 8.75
N LEU A 142 -2.91 -15.56 9.29
CA LEU A 142 -4.32 -15.85 9.57
C LEU A 142 -4.93 -14.88 10.60
N ASN A 143 -4.17 -14.47 11.61
CA ASN A 143 -4.62 -13.47 12.58
C ASN A 143 -4.80 -12.10 11.92
N SER A 144 -3.86 -11.65 11.08
CA SER A 144 -3.98 -10.41 10.31
C SER A 144 -5.22 -10.43 9.41
N LEU A 145 -5.40 -11.52 8.65
CA LEU A 145 -6.59 -11.73 7.80
C LEU A 145 -7.90 -11.64 8.60
N ARG A 146 -7.96 -12.29 9.76
CA ARG A 146 -9.15 -12.25 10.63
C ARG A 146 -9.45 -10.85 11.15
N GLN A 147 -8.42 -10.06 11.44
CA GLN A 147 -8.59 -8.67 11.90
C GLN A 147 -9.04 -7.75 10.76
N ASN A 148 -8.41 -7.86 9.59
CA ASN A 148 -8.66 -6.99 8.45
C ASN A 148 -10.02 -7.26 7.77
N TYR A 149 -10.46 -8.52 7.76
CA TYR A 149 -11.67 -8.96 7.07
C TYR A 149 -12.74 -9.52 8.02
N ALA A 150 -12.72 -9.13 9.30
CA ALA A 150 -13.70 -9.57 10.31
C ALA A 150 -15.17 -9.33 9.90
N HIS A 151 -15.39 -8.35 9.03
CA HIS A 151 -16.70 -7.91 8.57
C HIS A 151 -17.15 -8.55 7.24
N GLU A 152 -16.28 -9.30 6.55
CA GLU A 152 -16.64 -10.01 5.32
C GLU A 152 -17.43 -11.28 5.66
N GLN A 153 -18.69 -11.10 6.05
CA GLN A 153 -19.67 -12.17 6.20
C GLN A 153 -20.50 -12.27 4.90
N GLY A 154 -20.05 -13.10 3.95
CA GLY A 154 -20.85 -13.38 2.76
C GLY A 154 -20.08 -14.01 1.61
N ILE A 155 -20.70 -15.04 1.02
CA ILE A 155 -20.36 -15.83 -0.16
C ILE A 155 -18.90 -16.30 -0.27
N ASN A 156 -18.73 -17.61 -0.07
CA ASN A 156 -17.44 -18.26 0.09
C ASN A 156 -16.95 -18.96 -1.19
N THR A 157 -17.63 -18.79 -2.32
CA THR A 157 -17.41 -19.59 -3.54
C THR A 157 -17.54 -18.74 -4.78
N TRP A 158 -16.60 -18.94 -5.71
CA TRP A 158 -16.60 -18.37 -7.05
C TRP A 158 -17.67 -19.04 -7.95
N PHE A 159 -18.05 -20.29 -7.65
CA PHE A 159 -19.08 -21.03 -8.38
C PHE A 159 -20.37 -20.25 -8.60
N GLY A 160 -20.70 -20.04 -9.88
CA GLY A 160 -21.93 -19.37 -10.31
C GLY A 160 -21.93 -17.84 -10.19
N GLN A 161 -20.76 -17.22 -9.93
CA GLN A 161 -20.64 -15.76 -9.79
C GLN A 161 -19.86 -15.16 -10.94
N HIS A 162 -20.42 -14.12 -11.56
CA HIS A 162 -19.79 -13.39 -12.65
C HIS A 162 -19.85 -11.89 -12.36
N GLY A 163 -18.70 -11.22 -12.49
CA GLY A 163 -18.56 -9.78 -12.25
C GLY A 163 -18.02 -9.44 -10.85
N PRO A 164 -17.72 -8.17 -10.57
CA PRO A 164 -17.23 -7.74 -9.26
C PRO A 164 -18.29 -7.94 -8.16
N PRO A 165 -17.86 -8.04 -6.88
CA PRO A 165 -18.79 -8.14 -5.76
C PRO A 165 -19.76 -6.94 -5.75
N PRO A 166 -20.99 -7.13 -5.25
CA PRO A 166 -22.00 -6.07 -5.23
C PRO A 166 -21.57 -4.85 -4.38
N GLN A 167 -20.63 -5.05 -3.47
CA GLN A 167 -20.03 -4.01 -2.65
C GLN A 167 -18.51 -4.08 -2.77
N LEU A 168 -17.91 -3.04 -3.34
CA LEU A 168 -16.46 -2.87 -3.40
C LEU A 168 -16.00 -2.06 -2.18
N ASN A 169 -14.85 -2.44 -1.60
CA ASN A 169 -14.20 -1.61 -0.60
C ASN A 169 -13.79 -0.28 -1.23
N MET A 170 -14.30 0.83 -0.69
CA MET A 170 -13.93 2.18 -1.08
C MET A 170 -13.13 2.81 0.06
N VAL A 171 -11.95 3.34 -0.27
CA VAL A 171 -11.14 4.13 0.66
C VAL A 171 -11.17 5.56 0.14
N GLU A 172 -11.97 6.41 0.78
CA GLU A 172 -11.95 7.84 0.49
C GLU A 172 -10.71 8.46 1.15
N VAL A 173 -9.84 9.05 0.34
CA VAL A 173 -8.66 9.79 0.80
C VAL A 173 -8.91 11.26 0.50
N GLU A 174 -9.34 12.02 1.50
CA GLU A 174 -9.51 13.46 1.35
C GLU A 174 -8.13 14.15 1.23
N PRO A 175 -7.99 15.16 0.35
CA PRO A 175 -6.75 15.91 0.27
C PRO A 175 -6.49 16.68 1.59
N PRO A 176 -5.22 16.78 2.02
CA PRO A 176 -4.85 17.49 3.24
C PRO A 176 -5.40 18.92 3.22
N SER A 177 -6.29 19.23 4.16
CA SER A 177 -6.88 20.58 4.30
C SER A 177 -6.27 21.28 5.53
N GLY A 178 -5.37 22.24 5.28
CA GLY A 178 -4.70 23.05 6.30
C GLY A 178 -5.21 24.49 6.32
N SER A 179 -5.00 25.19 7.43
CA SER A 179 -5.42 26.60 7.54
C SER A 179 -4.36 27.59 7.03
N MET A 180 -3.18 27.12 6.60
CA MET A 180 -2.08 27.96 6.12
C MET A 180 -2.33 28.46 4.69
N THR A 181 -2.01 29.73 4.43
CA THR A 181 -2.05 30.28 3.07
C THR A 181 -0.90 29.77 2.20
N ALA A 182 -1.06 29.79 0.87
CA ALA A 182 -0.01 29.38 -0.06
C ALA A 182 1.31 30.16 0.12
N ASP A 183 1.24 31.45 0.40
CA ASP A 183 2.42 32.29 0.61
C ASP A 183 3.19 31.91 1.89
N ASP A 184 2.47 31.53 2.96
CA ASP A 184 3.12 31.08 4.19
C ASP A 184 3.71 29.68 4.03
N ILE A 185 3.06 28.80 3.27
CA ILE A 185 3.60 27.48 2.92
C ILE A 185 4.92 27.65 2.16
N GLN A 186 4.96 28.53 1.16
CA GLN A 186 6.18 28.78 0.40
C GLN A 186 7.32 29.36 1.27
N ARG A 187 6.98 30.23 2.23
CA ARG A 187 7.98 30.75 3.19
C ARG A 187 8.51 29.65 4.09
N MET A 188 7.63 28.82 4.63
CA MET A 188 8.02 27.66 5.43
C MET A 188 8.92 26.71 4.62
N ASP A 189 8.54 26.37 3.39
CA ASP A 189 9.34 25.48 2.53
C ASP A 189 10.74 26.05 2.25
N GLY A 190 10.84 27.36 2.04
CA GLY A 190 12.13 28.04 1.86
C GLY A 190 13.04 27.98 3.09
N GLU A 191 12.47 28.04 4.30
CA GLU A 191 13.23 27.87 5.55
C GLU A 191 13.66 26.41 5.76
N LEU A 192 12.79 25.47 5.37
CA LEU A 192 13.01 24.04 5.55
C LEU A 192 13.88 23.39 4.47
N ASP A 193 14.19 24.08 3.36
CA ASP A 193 14.98 23.54 2.24
C ASP A 193 16.39 23.07 2.67
N SER A 194 16.93 23.67 3.72
CA SER A 194 18.24 23.29 4.28
C SER A 194 18.22 22.00 5.10
N PHE A 195 17.04 21.48 5.46
CA PHE A 195 16.90 20.30 6.31
C PHE A 195 17.00 19.01 5.47
N PRO A 196 17.69 17.97 5.98
CA PRO A 196 17.74 16.68 5.29
C PRO A 196 16.35 16.05 5.19
N GLN A 197 15.93 15.71 3.96
CA GLN A 197 14.70 14.97 3.72
C GLN A 197 14.96 13.46 3.81
N SER A 198 15.19 12.96 5.03
CA SER A 198 15.52 11.57 5.30
C SER A 198 14.54 10.92 6.28
N SER A 199 14.60 9.59 6.40
CA SER A 199 13.83 8.82 7.40
C SER A 199 14.61 8.55 8.68
N ASN A 200 15.75 9.21 8.89
CA ASN A 200 16.46 9.18 10.17
C ASN A 200 15.64 9.88 11.25
N GLU A 201 15.63 9.34 12.46
CA GLU A 201 14.87 9.88 13.59
C GLU A 201 15.23 11.34 13.87
N ASP A 202 16.52 11.67 13.93
CA ASP A 202 16.96 13.05 14.21
C ASP A 202 16.50 14.03 13.13
N ASP A 203 16.58 13.64 11.84
CA ASP A 203 16.16 14.48 10.72
C ASP A 203 14.65 14.72 10.76
N VAL A 204 13.86 13.67 11.04
CA VAL A 204 12.40 13.76 11.17
C VAL A 204 12.02 14.68 12.32
N VAL A 205 12.64 14.51 13.49
CA VAL A 205 12.37 15.33 14.68
C VAL A 205 12.75 16.80 14.45
N ASN A 206 13.92 17.05 13.84
CA ASN A 206 14.39 18.41 13.57
C ASN A 206 13.51 19.11 12.54
N LEU A 207 13.15 18.43 11.45
CA LEU A 207 12.25 18.96 10.43
C LEU A 207 10.88 19.28 11.01
N TRP A 208 10.30 18.36 11.79
CA TRP A 208 9.02 18.58 12.47
C TRP A 208 9.06 19.79 13.41
N ARG A 209 10.08 19.88 14.27
CA ARG A 209 10.20 20.97 15.24
C ARG A 209 10.35 22.33 14.57
N ALA A 210 11.19 22.42 13.53
CA ALA A 210 11.38 23.66 12.79
C ALA A 210 10.07 24.12 12.13
N ALA A 211 9.37 23.20 11.47
CA ALA A 211 8.09 23.47 10.83
C ALA A 211 7.01 23.88 11.85
N LEU A 212 6.92 23.19 12.99
CA LEU A 212 5.94 23.51 14.03
C LEU A 212 6.19 24.89 14.65
N ILE A 213 7.46 25.27 14.86
CA ILE A 213 7.82 26.61 15.35
C ILE A 213 7.40 27.68 14.36
N HIS A 214 7.67 27.47 13.07
CA HIS A 214 7.22 28.38 12.01
C HIS A 214 5.69 28.52 12.01
N ALA A 215 4.98 27.39 12.00
CA ALA A 215 3.52 27.34 11.97
C ALA A 215 2.89 28.06 13.18
N ARG A 216 3.43 27.86 14.39
CA ARG A 216 2.95 28.53 15.61
C ARG A 216 3.23 30.02 15.63
N THR A 217 4.34 30.46 15.03
CA THR A 217 4.67 31.88 14.95
C THR A 217 3.67 32.60 14.04
N SER A 218 3.29 31.97 12.94
CA SER A 218 2.35 32.53 11.96
C SER A 218 0.88 32.34 12.36
N TYR A 219 0.55 31.24 13.05
CA TYR A 219 -0.82 30.82 13.37
C TYR A 219 -0.97 30.29 14.82
N PRO A 220 -0.73 31.13 15.85
CA PRO A 220 -0.62 30.70 17.26
C PRO A 220 -1.92 30.16 17.89
N HIS A 221 -3.07 30.41 17.28
CA HIS A 221 -4.37 29.93 17.75
C HIS A 221 -4.82 28.63 17.04
N VAL A 222 -4.01 28.13 16.12
CA VAL A 222 -4.35 27.03 15.21
C VAL A 222 -3.40 25.83 15.37
N PHE A 223 -2.13 26.09 15.74
CA PHE A 223 -1.05 25.12 15.99
C PHE A 223 -0.50 25.28 17.41
#